data_AF-A0AAW0TNR8-F1
#
_entry.id   AF-A0AAW0TNR8-F1
#
_cell.length_a   1.000
_cell.length_b   1.000
_cell.length_c   1.000
_cell.angle_alpha   90.00
_cell.angle_beta   90.00
_cell.angle_gamma   90.00
#
_symmetry.space_group_name_H-M   'P 1'
#
loop_
_entity.id
_entity.type
_entity.pdbx_description
1 polymer ?
#
loop_
_entity_poly.entity_id
_entity_poly.type
_entity_poly.pdbx_seq_one_letter_code
_entity_poly.pdbx_strand_id
1 'polypeptide(L)'
;MTPVKIGIIGGSGLNNPDLFEVTSESPQDTPYGPPSDILREGLIGGVPCVLLARHGRKHTIMPTKVNYRANLWALKERGCTHVLVSTACGSLQENIHPGDFVILDQFIDRTTKRSQTFYDGEEGHPPGILHLPMGTPFCSDTTTHLKECCEALGYTVHPTGTVVTIEGPRFSSKAESRMFRQWGADVINMTTVPEVVLARELGMCYAAIAMATDYDSWREGHEAVTVEAVMATFRSNAEKAINVLKMAVAKIAAEDWSQRISALKNSCHDVEPVPVSSPSSDVNELEVATEGNSMLDISYPLHVSRSSTPLPTNSTTTNVAPSRPTQKKCRTAMSDDVLMTINEHFKKPREQKIEDKHDVFGKNVAHKLRGLDNLQRIMAEKIINDALFEAEMGNLTHHHKLLPVPVTNTQFPIQHNVFPQPSATPRTVPHTMPHTSLHLPSLSSTMDPLAQAISVLNEIP
;
A
#
# COMPACT_ATOMS: atom_id res chain seq x y z
N MET A 1 8.67 35.45 -13.23
CA MET A 1 7.71 34.44 -12.71
C MET A 1 8.29 33.08 -13.01
N THR A 2 8.52 32.25 -11.99
CA THR A 2 8.94 30.86 -12.22
C THR A 2 7.78 30.12 -12.87
N PRO A 3 7.93 29.53 -14.07
CA PRO A 3 6.83 28.82 -14.72
C PRO A 3 6.38 27.65 -13.82
N VAL A 4 5.09 27.63 -13.48
CA VAL A 4 4.50 26.56 -12.69
C VAL A 4 4.20 25.37 -13.60
N LYS A 5 4.65 24.19 -13.18
CA LYS A 5 4.24 22.90 -13.76
C LYS A 5 3.88 21.97 -12.61
N ILE A 6 2.73 21.32 -12.71
CA ILE A 6 2.15 20.56 -11.59
C ILE A 6 2.20 19.07 -11.90
N GLY A 7 2.97 18.32 -11.10
CA GLY A 7 2.90 16.86 -11.08
C GLY A 7 1.65 16.43 -10.30
N ILE A 8 0.93 15.44 -10.80
CA ILE A 8 -0.25 14.87 -10.12
C ILE A 8 -0.04 13.37 -9.99
N ILE A 9 0.03 12.88 -8.75
CA ILE A 9 0.15 11.46 -8.45
C ILE A 9 -1.18 10.95 -7.88
N GLY A 10 -1.88 10.13 -8.65
CA GLY A 10 -3.22 9.64 -8.31
C GLY A 10 -3.57 8.29 -8.95
N GLY A 11 -4.78 7.80 -8.66
CA GLY A 11 -5.34 6.57 -9.26
C GLY A 11 -5.89 6.78 -10.68
N SER A 12 -6.51 5.74 -11.24
CA SER A 12 -7.02 5.67 -12.62
C SER A 12 -8.11 6.69 -13.00
N GLY A 13 -8.70 7.40 -12.02
CA GLY A 13 -9.76 8.39 -12.27
C GLY A 13 -9.34 9.60 -13.11
N LEU A 14 -8.04 9.92 -13.17
CA LEU A 14 -7.51 11.03 -13.98
C LEU A 14 -7.33 10.69 -15.47
N ASN A 15 -7.81 9.52 -15.92
CA ASN A 15 -7.74 9.12 -17.32
C ASN A 15 -8.83 9.73 -18.21
N ASN A 16 -9.75 10.52 -17.66
CA ASN A 16 -10.81 11.15 -18.43
C ASN A 16 -10.24 12.28 -19.35
N PRO A 17 -10.35 12.16 -20.68
CA PRO A 17 -9.85 13.15 -21.64
C PRO A 17 -10.46 14.55 -21.47
N ASP A 18 -11.69 14.65 -20.97
CA ASP A 18 -12.36 15.93 -20.70
C ASP A 18 -11.76 16.66 -19.48
N LEU A 19 -10.90 15.96 -18.73
CA LEU A 19 -10.26 16.49 -17.53
C LEU A 19 -8.80 16.88 -17.77
N PHE A 20 -8.12 16.17 -18.67
CA PHE A 20 -6.70 16.33 -18.95
C PHE A 20 -6.44 16.19 -20.45
N GLU A 21 -6.02 17.29 -21.07
CA GLU A 21 -5.63 17.29 -22.47
C GLU A 21 -4.19 16.78 -22.59
N VAL A 22 -4.04 15.53 -23.04
CA VAL A 22 -2.74 14.89 -23.18
C VAL A 22 -2.01 15.48 -24.37
N THR A 23 -0.80 15.98 -24.14
CA THR A 23 0.09 16.50 -25.19
C THR A 23 1.20 15.52 -25.54
N SER A 24 1.67 14.72 -24.56
CA SER A 24 2.66 13.67 -24.82
C SER A 24 2.58 12.55 -23.77
N GLU A 25 2.96 11.34 -24.20
CA GLU A 25 3.23 10.22 -23.30
C GLU A 25 4.63 9.70 -23.64
N SER A 26 5.53 9.63 -22.66
CA SER A 26 6.87 9.12 -22.92
C SER A 26 7.40 8.31 -21.74
N PRO A 27 7.98 7.13 -22.00
CA PRO A 27 8.72 6.41 -20.96
C PRO A 27 9.88 7.29 -20.48
N GLN A 28 10.27 7.11 -19.23
CA GLN A 28 11.38 7.84 -18.64
C GLN A 28 12.16 6.90 -17.74
N ASP A 29 13.45 6.78 -17.99
CA ASP A 29 14.36 6.14 -17.07
C ASP A 29 14.88 7.17 -16.08
N THR A 30 15.14 6.73 -14.85
CA THR A 30 15.76 7.56 -13.81
C THR A 30 16.95 6.80 -13.21
N PRO A 31 17.87 7.48 -12.50
CA PRO A 31 18.94 6.80 -11.75
C PRO A 31 18.42 5.73 -10.79
N TYR A 32 17.16 5.85 -10.34
CA TYR A 32 16.52 4.94 -9.39
C TYR A 32 15.68 3.85 -10.07
N GLY A 33 15.82 3.67 -11.38
CA GLY A 33 15.02 2.76 -12.20
C GLY A 33 13.76 3.41 -12.77
N PRO A 34 12.84 2.61 -13.34
CA PRO A 34 11.64 3.14 -13.98
C PRO A 34 10.60 3.63 -12.95
N PRO A 35 9.85 4.71 -13.27
CA PRO A 35 8.64 5.09 -12.55
C PRO A 35 7.56 4.00 -12.64
N SER A 36 6.50 4.14 -11.83
CA SER A 36 5.39 3.20 -11.76
C SER A 36 4.63 3.02 -13.09
N ASP A 37 4.63 4.03 -13.96
CA ASP A 37 4.03 4.01 -15.30
C ASP A 37 4.67 5.11 -16.16
N ILE A 38 4.26 5.17 -17.43
CA ILE A 38 4.58 6.26 -18.35
C ILE A 38 4.03 7.58 -17.80
N LEU A 39 4.87 8.63 -17.84
CA LEU A 39 4.44 9.99 -17.50
C LEU A 39 3.62 10.55 -18.67
N ARG A 40 2.47 11.14 -18.33
CA ARG A 40 1.57 11.77 -19.30
C ARG A 40 1.64 13.28 -19.10
N GLU A 41 2.19 14.00 -20.05
CA GLU A 41 2.21 15.47 -20.03
C GLU A 41 0.98 16.00 -20.75
N GLY A 42 0.51 17.16 -20.30
CA GLY A 42 -0.73 17.73 -20.80
C GLY A 42 -1.12 19.01 -20.10
N LEU A 43 -2.37 19.41 -20.32
CA LEU A 43 -2.94 20.65 -19.80
C LEU A 43 -4.20 20.36 -18.99
N ILE A 44 -4.35 21.09 -17.88
CA ILE A 44 -5.62 21.21 -17.15
C ILE A 44 -5.96 22.69 -17.13
N GLY A 45 -7.03 23.08 -17.83
CA GLY A 45 -7.42 24.50 -17.93
C GLY A 45 -6.30 25.41 -18.47
N GLY A 46 -5.47 24.90 -19.39
CA GLY A 46 -4.32 25.61 -19.94
C GLY A 46 -3.04 25.57 -19.09
N VAL A 47 -3.07 24.98 -17.89
CA VAL A 47 -1.89 24.87 -17.01
C VAL A 47 -1.11 23.59 -17.31
N PRO A 48 0.22 23.66 -17.53
CA PRO A 48 1.09 22.50 -17.72
C PRO A 48 1.05 21.54 -16.52
N CYS A 49 0.67 20.30 -16.78
CA CYS A 49 0.55 19.25 -15.78
C CYS A 49 1.21 17.95 -16.26
N VAL A 50 1.63 17.12 -15.30
CA VAL A 50 2.22 15.80 -15.56
C VAL A 50 1.52 14.78 -14.67
N LEU A 51 0.85 13.79 -15.26
CA LEU A 51 0.15 12.73 -14.53
C LEU A 51 1.03 11.49 -14.37
N LEU A 52 0.97 10.88 -13.19
CA LEU A 52 1.60 9.61 -12.90
C LEU A 52 0.70 8.72 -12.03
N ALA A 53 0.48 7.48 -12.49
CA ALA A 53 -0.29 6.50 -11.73
C ALA A 53 0.60 5.78 -10.70
N ARG A 54 0.38 6.04 -9.40
CA ARG A 54 1.24 5.53 -8.31
C ARG A 54 1.45 4.02 -8.35
N HIS A 55 0.39 3.27 -8.64
CA HIS A 55 0.38 1.80 -8.66
C HIS A 55 0.43 1.21 -10.07
N GLY A 56 0.77 2.03 -11.08
CA GLY A 56 0.51 1.74 -12.48
C GLY A 56 -0.98 1.88 -12.83
N ARG A 57 -1.30 2.12 -14.10
CA ARG A 57 -2.70 2.29 -14.57
C ARG A 57 -3.58 1.06 -14.32
N LYS A 58 -2.96 -0.14 -14.27
CA LYS A 58 -3.62 -1.42 -13.97
C LYS A 58 -3.65 -1.77 -12.47
N HIS A 59 -3.13 -0.89 -11.60
CA HIS A 59 -3.07 -1.09 -10.16
C HIS A 59 -2.33 -2.39 -9.74
N THR A 60 -1.27 -2.76 -10.46
CA THR A 60 -0.55 -4.02 -10.26
C THR A 60 0.63 -3.93 -9.28
N ILE A 61 0.97 -2.73 -8.83
CA ILE A 61 2.15 -2.49 -7.98
C ILE A 61 1.68 -2.22 -6.54
N MET A 62 1.97 -3.14 -5.60
CA MET A 62 1.63 -2.95 -4.19
C MET A 62 2.42 -1.77 -3.57
N PRO A 63 1.91 -1.10 -2.52
CA PRO A 63 2.54 0.10 -1.93
C PRO A 63 4.03 -0.04 -1.61
N THR A 64 4.45 -1.12 -0.96
CA THR A 64 5.87 -1.41 -0.66
C THR A 64 6.78 -1.44 -1.89
N LYS A 65 6.24 -1.78 -3.06
CA LYS A 65 7.00 -1.94 -4.32
C LYS A 65 6.87 -0.74 -5.26
N VAL A 66 6.12 0.28 -4.87
CA VAL A 66 6.11 1.54 -5.62
C VAL A 66 7.51 2.14 -5.60
N ASN A 67 8.02 2.49 -6.77
CA ASN A 67 9.33 3.14 -6.90
C ASN A 67 9.19 4.65 -6.66
N TYR A 68 9.02 5.03 -5.40
CA TYR A 68 8.81 6.44 -5.02
C TYR A 68 9.94 7.36 -5.48
N ARG A 69 11.19 6.89 -5.45
CA ARG A 69 12.34 7.66 -5.92
C ARG A 69 12.24 7.96 -7.42
N ALA A 70 12.02 6.93 -8.23
CA ALA A 70 11.85 7.14 -9.67
C ALA A 70 10.64 8.02 -10.01
N ASN A 71 9.53 7.84 -9.31
CA ASN A 71 8.32 8.66 -9.51
C ASN A 71 8.60 10.15 -9.31
N LEU A 72 9.22 10.51 -8.18
CA LEU A 72 9.44 11.90 -7.81
C LEU A 72 10.60 12.52 -8.59
N TRP A 73 11.65 11.74 -8.87
CA TRP A 73 12.74 12.15 -9.74
C TRP A 73 12.26 12.46 -11.16
N ALA A 74 11.42 11.60 -11.72
CA ALA A 74 10.89 11.80 -13.06
C ALA A 74 10.05 13.07 -13.15
N LEU A 75 9.19 13.35 -12.16
CA LEU A 75 8.43 14.61 -12.09
C LEU A 75 9.34 15.84 -12.00
N LYS A 76 10.40 15.78 -11.18
CA LYS A 76 11.41 16.86 -11.12
C LYS A 76 12.06 17.09 -12.48
N GLU A 77 12.49 16.03 -13.16
CA GLU A 77 13.12 16.14 -14.48
C GLU A 77 12.18 16.69 -15.55
N ARG A 78 10.87 16.47 -15.42
CA ARG A 78 9.84 17.13 -16.26
C ARG A 78 9.60 18.60 -15.92
N GLY A 79 10.30 19.12 -14.91
CA GLY A 79 10.23 20.51 -14.47
C GLY A 79 9.06 20.80 -13.53
N CYS A 80 8.46 19.78 -12.90
CA CYS A 80 7.40 20.01 -11.93
C CYS A 80 7.93 20.83 -10.74
N THR A 81 7.18 21.87 -10.36
CA THR A 81 7.45 22.69 -9.18
C THR A 81 6.55 22.29 -8.01
N HIS A 82 5.40 21.70 -8.32
CA HIS A 82 4.41 21.22 -7.36
C HIS A 82 4.11 19.75 -7.61
N VAL A 83 3.73 19.05 -6.55
CA VAL A 83 3.19 17.68 -6.62
C VAL A 83 1.90 17.65 -5.80
N LEU A 84 0.78 17.47 -6.49
CA LEU A 84 -0.52 17.26 -5.86
C LEU A 84 -0.85 15.78 -5.87
N VAL A 85 -1.26 15.25 -4.73
CA VAL A 85 -1.54 13.81 -4.64
C VAL A 85 -2.89 13.52 -4.05
N SER A 86 -3.53 12.46 -4.56
CA SER A 86 -4.68 11.85 -3.91
C SER A 86 -4.30 10.50 -3.29
N THR A 87 -4.84 10.24 -2.11
CA THR A 87 -4.65 8.97 -1.39
C THR A 87 -5.96 8.52 -0.76
N ALA A 88 -6.31 7.24 -0.93
CA ALA A 88 -7.31 6.61 -0.07
C ALA A 88 -6.73 6.46 1.35
N CYS A 89 -7.58 6.54 2.36
CA CYS A 89 -7.19 6.29 3.75
C CYS A 89 -8.36 5.73 4.58
N GLY A 90 -8.00 4.97 5.60
CA GLY A 90 -8.91 4.64 6.69
C GLY A 90 -8.97 5.80 7.69
N SER A 91 -10.16 6.11 8.18
CA SER A 91 -10.36 7.07 9.25
C SER A 91 -10.02 6.44 10.61
N LEU A 92 -9.24 7.15 11.41
CA LEU A 92 -8.95 6.80 12.80
C LEU A 92 -9.73 7.69 13.78
N GLN A 93 -10.68 8.51 13.32
CA GLN A 93 -11.47 9.40 14.16
C GLN A 93 -12.97 9.26 13.86
N GLU A 94 -13.84 9.35 14.86
CA GLU A 94 -15.30 9.18 14.64
C GLU A 94 -15.87 10.27 13.72
N ASN A 95 -15.35 11.50 13.83
CA ASN A 95 -15.80 12.68 13.08
C ASN A 95 -15.23 12.80 11.66
N ILE A 96 -14.31 11.91 11.24
CA ILE A 96 -13.84 11.83 9.85
C ILE A 96 -14.59 10.67 9.20
N HIS A 97 -15.63 10.99 8.43
CA HIS A 97 -16.53 10.00 7.85
C HIS A 97 -16.01 9.50 6.50
N PRO A 98 -16.25 8.23 6.12
CA PRO A 98 -16.06 7.78 4.75
C PRO A 98 -16.78 8.72 3.77
N GLY A 99 -16.04 9.26 2.80
CA GLY A 99 -16.51 10.30 1.89
C GLY A 99 -15.97 11.70 2.16
N ASP A 100 -15.44 11.93 3.37
CA ASP A 100 -14.78 13.19 3.74
C ASP A 100 -13.37 13.28 3.17
N PHE A 101 -12.92 14.52 2.98
CA PHE A 101 -11.54 14.83 2.65
C PHE A 101 -10.76 15.30 3.86
N VAL A 102 -9.47 14.99 3.90
CA VAL A 102 -8.53 15.47 4.91
C VAL A 102 -7.33 16.07 4.18
N ILE A 103 -7.02 17.32 4.47
CA ILE A 103 -5.79 17.97 4.00
C ILE A 103 -4.68 17.60 4.97
N LEU A 104 -3.72 16.79 4.50
CA LEU A 104 -2.65 16.30 5.35
C LEU A 104 -1.62 17.40 5.62
N ASP A 105 -1.26 17.56 6.89
CA ASP A 105 -0.23 18.50 7.35
C ASP A 105 0.87 17.84 8.19
N GLN A 106 0.64 16.61 8.68
CA GLN A 106 1.61 15.82 9.44
C GLN A 106 1.56 14.33 9.08
N PHE A 107 2.60 13.58 9.44
CA PHE A 107 2.61 12.13 9.32
C PHE A 107 3.35 11.42 10.44
N ILE A 108 3.02 10.14 10.64
CA ILE A 108 3.76 9.17 11.44
C ILE A 108 4.22 8.04 10.51
N ASP A 109 5.51 7.75 10.49
CA ASP A 109 6.06 6.70 9.65
C ASP A 109 6.04 5.34 10.36
N ARG A 110 5.33 4.38 9.75
CA ARG A 110 5.31 2.96 10.12
C ARG A 110 5.69 2.06 8.93
N THR A 111 6.33 2.63 7.92
CA THR A 111 7.00 1.88 6.86
C THR A 111 8.32 1.29 7.38
N THR A 112 8.83 0.28 6.70
CA THR A 112 9.98 -0.53 7.15
C THR A 112 10.90 -0.98 6.01
N LYS A 113 10.45 -0.93 4.74
CA LYS A 113 11.14 -1.58 3.60
C LYS A 113 11.54 -0.63 2.48
N ARG A 114 11.28 0.67 2.63
CA ARG A 114 11.26 1.64 1.51
C ARG A 114 12.46 2.56 1.58
N SER A 115 13.11 2.80 0.44
CA SER A 115 14.14 3.84 0.32
C SER A 115 13.51 5.22 0.49
N GLN A 116 13.98 6.00 1.47
CA GLN A 116 13.39 7.29 1.83
C GLN A 116 14.23 8.51 1.44
N THR A 117 15.40 8.31 0.81
CA THR A 117 16.29 9.37 0.38
C THR A 117 16.85 9.10 -1.01
N PHE A 118 17.18 10.18 -1.72
CA PHE A 118 18.01 10.17 -2.92
C PHE A 118 19.51 10.09 -2.60
N TYR A 119 19.92 10.45 -1.39
CA TYR A 119 21.31 10.52 -0.94
C TYR A 119 21.70 9.23 -0.22
N ASP A 120 21.69 8.11 -0.95
CA ASP A 120 21.92 6.77 -0.39
C ASP A 120 23.39 6.30 -0.45
N GLY A 121 24.27 7.08 -1.08
CA GLY A 121 25.70 6.78 -1.21
C GLY A 121 26.06 5.83 -2.35
N GLU A 122 25.10 5.44 -3.19
CA GLU A 122 25.35 4.58 -4.34
C GLU A 122 25.94 5.36 -5.53
N GLU A 123 26.69 4.65 -6.39
CA GLU A 123 27.28 5.25 -7.59
C GLU A 123 26.19 5.74 -8.56
N GLY A 124 26.34 6.97 -9.05
CA GLY A 124 25.37 7.60 -9.95
C GLY A 124 24.21 8.30 -9.25
N HIS A 125 24.12 8.22 -7.92
CA HIS A 125 23.18 8.99 -7.11
C HIS A 125 23.84 10.28 -6.56
N PRO A 126 23.05 11.28 -6.13
CA PRO A 126 23.57 12.47 -5.47
C PRO A 126 24.51 12.12 -4.30
N PRO A 127 25.73 12.68 -4.27
CA PRO A 127 26.69 12.38 -3.22
C PRO A 127 26.32 13.10 -1.91
N GLY A 128 26.83 12.57 -0.80
CA GLY A 128 26.71 13.19 0.53
C GLY A 128 25.61 12.58 1.38
N ILE A 129 25.36 13.22 2.52
CA ILE A 129 24.32 12.83 3.48
C ILE A 129 23.38 14.03 3.64
N LEU A 130 22.10 13.84 3.37
CA LEU A 130 21.09 14.88 3.54
C LEU A 130 20.22 14.60 4.77
N HIS A 131 20.32 15.46 5.78
CA HIS A 131 19.45 15.46 6.95
C HIS A 131 18.34 16.50 6.79
N LEU A 132 17.19 16.06 6.26
CA LEU A 132 16.10 16.96 5.89
C LEU A 132 15.20 17.31 7.10
N PRO A 133 14.94 18.60 7.39
CA PRO A 133 13.96 18.99 8.40
C PRO A 133 12.54 18.70 7.92
N MET A 134 11.78 17.94 8.72
CA MET A 134 10.41 17.51 8.41
C MET A 134 9.35 18.04 9.39
N GLY A 135 9.64 19.13 10.11
CA GLY A 135 8.68 19.76 11.03
C GLY A 135 7.43 20.30 10.33
N THR A 136 7.56 20.72 9.07
CA THR A 136 6.45 21.12 8.18
C THR A 136 6.57 20.36 6.84
N PRO A 137 6.13 19.10 6.81
CA PRO A 137 6.44 18.20 5.70
C PRO A 137 5.65 18.51 4.42
N PHE A 138 4.49 19.17 4.53
CA PHE A 138 3.65 19.59 3.41
C PHE A 138 3.79 21.09 3.14
N CYS A 139 3.55 21.51 1.90
CA CYS A 139 3.59 22.92 1.52
C CYS A 139 2.31 23.64 1.99
N SER A 140 2.45 24.49 3.01
CA SER A 140 1.34 25.23 3.66
C SER A 140 0.44 25.99 2.68
N ASP A 141 1.05 26.63 1.68
CA ASP A 141 0.34 27.48 0.73
C ASP A 141 -0.48 26.59 -0.22
N THR A 142 0.11 25.49 -0.70
CA THR A 142 -0.58 24.52 -1.56
C THR A 142 -1.69 23.78 -0.81
N THR A 143 -1.48 23.42 0.46
CA THR A 143 -2.53 22.79 1.29
C THR A 143 -3.70 23.75 1.55
N THR A 144 -3.42 25.05 1.71
CA THR A 144 -4.46 26.08 1.85
C THR A 144 -5.33 26.14 0.59
N HIS A 145 -4.70 26.16 -0.60
CA HIS A 145 -5.43 26.12 -1.87
C HIS A 145 -6.32 24.90 -2.02
N LEU A 146 -5.82 23.70 -1.67
CA LEU A 146 -6.63 22.47 -1.71
C LEU A 146 -7.84 22.56 -0.77
N LYS A 147 -7.63 23.03 0.45
CA LYS A 147 -8.70 23.23 1.44
C LYS A 147 -9.79 24.16 0.90
N GLU A 148 -9.41 25.34 0.42
CA GLU A 148 -10.36 26.32 -0.11
C GLU A 148 -11.12 25.79 -1.34
N CYS A 149 -10.47 25.00 -2.18
CA CYS A 149 -11.13 24.34 -3.32
C CYS A 149 -12.17 23.32 -2.86
N CYS A 150 -11.90 22.52 -1.82
CA CYS A 150 -12.89 21.63 -1.24
C CYS A 150 -14.10 22.41 -0.69
N GLU A 151 -13.84 23.48 0.08
CA GLU A 151 -14.89 24.34 0.66
C GLU A 151 -15.75 25.00 -0.43
N ALA A 152 -15.13 25.55 -1.48
CA ALA A 152 -15.82 26.18 -2.59
C ALA A 152 -16.70 25.20 -3.39
N LEU A 153 -16.31 23.92 -3.45
CA LEU A 153 -17.08 22.86 -4.08
C LEU A 153 -18.16 22.25 -3.16
N GLY A 154 -18.26 22.72 -1.92
CA GLY A 154 -19.23 22.22 -0.94
C GLY A 154 -18.92 20.81 -0.43
N TYR A 155 -17.66 20.38 -0.50
CA TYR A 155 -17.24 19.08 0.02
C TYR A 155 -16.84 19.20 1.50
N THR A 156 -17.23 18.21 2.31
CA THR A 156 -16.76 18.10 3.69
C THR A 156 -15.25 17.88 3.69
N VAL A 157 -14.53 18.79 4.34
CA VAL A 157 -13.07 18.75 4.43
C VAL A 157 -12.60 19.05 5.84
N HIS A 158 -11.67 18.22 6.32
CA HIS A 158 -10.92 18.44 7.55
C HIS A 158 -9.63 19.21 7.18
N PRO A 159 -9.39 20.40 7.76
CA PRO A 159 -8.36 21.32 7.28
C PRO A 159 -6.92 20.88 7.60
N THR A 160 -6.76 19.94 8.54
CA THR A 160 -5.50 19.37 9.00
C THR A 160 -5.72 17.91 9.33
N GLY A 161 -4.65 17.11 9.35
CA GLY A 161 -4.72 15.72 9.75
C GLY A 161 -3.36 15.03 9.72
N THR A 162 -3.06 14.28 10.78
CA THR A 162 -1.88 13.44 10.87
C THR A 162 -2.15 12.07 10.27
N VAL A 163 -1.43 11.71 9.19
CA VAL A 163 -1.53 10.36 8.61
C VAL A 163 -0.50 9.41 9.20
N VAL A 164 -0.92 8.24 9.68
CA VAL A 164 0.02 7.13 9.89
C VAL A 164 0.17 6.34 8.59
N THR A 165 1.40 6.24 8.07
CA THR A 165 1.68 5.43 6.87
C THR A 165 2.22 4.07 7.29
N ILE A 166 1.43 3.01 7.11
CA ILE A 166 1.86 1.64 7.38
C ILE A 166 2.50 0.99 6.14
N GLU A 167 3.31 -0.06 6.35
CA GLU A 167 3.98 -0.75 5.25
C GLU A 167 3.01 -1.44 4.27
N GLY A 168 1.96 -2.09 4.77
CA GLY A 168 1.09 -2.95 3.97
C GLY A 168 1.76 -4.27 3.52
N PRO A 169 1.15 -5.02 2.57
CA PRO A 169 -0.14 -4.76 1.93
C PRO A 169 -1.35 -5.14 2.80
N ARG A 170 -1.14 -5.78 3.95
CA ARG A 170 -2.22 -6.05 4.90
C ARG A 170 -2.76 -4.75 5.49
N PHE A 171 -4.05 -4.74 5.81
CA PHE A 171 -4.63 -3.75 6.70
C PHE A 171 -4.16 -3.96 8.15
N SER A 172 -4.45 -2.99 9.00
CA SER A 172 -4.10 -3.02 10.42
C SER A 172 -4.91 -4.07 11.17
N SER A 173 -4.29 -4.70 12.17
CA SER A 173 -5.05 -5.36 13.22
C SER A 173 -5.79 -4.32 14.08
N LYS A 174 -6.85 -4.73 14.78
CA LYS A 174 -7.58 -3.85 15.70
C LYS A 174 -6.69 -3.27 16.81
N ALA A 175 -5.67 -4.02 17.25
CA ALA A 175 -4.71 -3.55 18.24
C ALA A 175 -3.83 -2.41 17.69
N GLU A 176 -3.32 -2.55 16.46
CA GLU A 176 -2.57 -1.50 15.78
C GLU A 176 -3.45 -0.26 15.55
N SER A 177 -4.67 -0.45 15.06
CA SER A 177 -5.63 0.64 14.84
C SER A 177 -5.88 1.46 16.11
N ARG A 178 -6.12 0.77 17.24
CA ARG A 178 -6.30 1.42 18.56
C ARG A 178 -5.03 2.10 19.04
N MET A 179 -3.86 1.54 18.78
CA MET A 179 -2.57 2.14 19.14
C MET A 179 -2.34 3.44 18.36
N PHE A 180 -2.57 3.44 17.04
CA PHE A 180 -2.40 4.64 16.21
C PHE A 180 -3.34 5.78 16.63
N ARG A 181 -4.56 5.45 17.06
CA ARG A 181 -5.48 6.42 17.68
C ARG A 181 -4.91 7.03 18.96
N GLN A 182 -4.28 6.23 19.81
CA GLN A 182 -3.64 6.72 21.04
C GLN A 182 -2.43 7.60 20.75
N TRP A 183 -1.76 7.42 19.60
CA TRP A 183 -0.70 8.32 19.14
C TRP A 183 -1.24 9.65 18.58
N GLY A 184 -2.55 9.78 18.40
CA GLY A 184 -3.17 10.97 17.82
C GLY A 184 -3.14 11.00 16.29
N ALA A 185 -2.99 9.84 15.61
CA ALA A 185 -3.16 9.78 14.16
C ALA A 185 -4.65 9.92 13.80
N ASP A 186 -4.93 10.70 12.76
CA ASP A 186 -6.29 11.00 12.31
C ASP A 186 -6.76 10.06 11.19
N VAL A 187 -5.83 9.70 10.31
CA VAL A 187 -6.07 8.80 9.18
C VAL A 187 -4.91 7.84 9.00
N ILE A 188 -5.14 6.73 8.32
CA ILE A 188 -4.15 5.70 8.02
C ILE A 188 -4.10 5.42 6.53
N ASN A 189 -2.90 5.36 5.95
CA ASN A 189 -2.72 4.92 4.57
C ASN A 189 -1.45 4.08 4.40
N MET A 190 -1.08 3.81 3.14
CA MET A 190 0.11 3.02 2.81
C MET A 190 1.09 3.76 1.90
N THR A 191 0.88 5.04 1.55
CA THR A 191 1.59 5.67 0.42
C THR A 191 2.17 7.05 0.68
N THR A 192 1.79 7.76 1.76
CA THR A 192 2.31 9.13 1.97
C THR A 192 3.81 9.14 2.22
N VAL A 193 4.32 8.19 3.01
CA VAL A 193 5.75 8.00 3.24
C VAL A 193 6.28 6.88 2.34
N PRO A 194 7.40 7.07 1.60
CA PRO A 194 8.32 8.23 1.61
C PRO A 194 8.03 9.31 0.56
N GLU A 195 6.87 9.31 -0.08
CA GLU A 195 6.53 10.24 -1.17
C GLU A 195 6.71 11.71 -0.79
N VAL A 196 6.21 12.10 0.39
CA VAL A 196 6.35 13.46 0.94
C VAL A 196 7.79 13.84 1.26
N VAL A 197 8.58 12.88 1.77
CA VAL A 197 10.00 13.08 2.13
C VAL A 197 10.82 13.37 0.89
N LEU A 198 10.65 12.53 -0.14
CA LEU A 198 11.38 12.63 -1.40
C LEU A 198 10.99 13.90 -2.17
N ALA A 199 9.70 14.27 -2.17
CA ALA A 199 9.28 15.53 -2.78
C ALA A 199 9.95 16.74 -2.12
N ARG A 200 10.10 16.68 -0.78
CA ARG A 200 10.81 17.71 -0.02
C ARG A 200 12.29 17.75 -0.35
N GLU A 201 12.99 16.63 -0.44
CA GLU A 201 14.42 16.58 -0.85
C GLU A 201 14.67 17.21 -2.23
N LEU A 202 13.68 17.15 -3.13
CA LEU A 202 13.77 17.73 -4.47
C LEU A 202 13.35 19.21 -4.53
N GLY A 203 13.02 19.82 -3.39
CA GLY A 203 12.59 21.21 -3.30
C GLY A 203 11.25 21.50 -4.02
N MET A 204 10.37 20.50 -4.10
CA MET A 204 9.04 20.65 -4.71
C MET A 204 7.97 20.96 -3.65
N CYS A 205 6.98 21.79 -4.01
CA CYS A 205 5.80 22.01 -3.17
C CYS A 205 4.90 20.76 -3.21
N TYR A 206 4.89 19.97 -2.14
CA TYR A 206 4.07 18.76 -2.06
C TYR A 206 2.83 18.99 -1.19
N ALA A 207 1.67 18.55 -1.68
CA ALA A 207 0.43 18.55 -0.91
C ALA A 207 -0.44 17.33 -1.23
N ALA A 208 -1.14 16.82 -0.21
CA ALA A 208 -1.93 15.61 -0.31
C ALA A 208 -3.38 15.84 0.14
N ILE A 209 -4.32 15.40 -0.68
CA ILE A 209 -5.72 15.22 -0.31
C ILE A 209 -5.97 13.75 0.01
N ALA A 210 -6.24 13.47 1.28
CA ALA A 210 -6.61 12.14 1.74
C ALA A 210 -8.12 11.98 1.72
N MET A 211 -8.59 10.83 1.25
CA MET A 211 -10.00 10.52 1.06
C MET A 211 -10.37 9.37 1.98
N ALA A 212 -11.16 9.65 3.02
CA ALA A 212 -11.59 8.60 3.94
C ALA A 212 -12.51 7.62 3.19
N THR A 213 -12.15 6.34 3.20
CA THR A 213 -12.92 5.27 2.54
C THR A 213 -13.62 4.34 3.53
N ASP A 214 -13.12 4.29 4.76
CA ASP A 214 -13.50 3.33 5.79
C ASP A 214 -13.07 3.86 7.17
N TYR A 215 -13.34 3.10 8.25
CA TYR A 215 -12.92 3.40 9.62
C TYR A 215 -11.81 2.45 10.11
N ASP A 216 -10.97 1.96 9.20
CA ASP A 216 -9.96 0.93 9.46
C ASP A 216 -10.57 -0.28 10.21
N SER A 217 -10.10 -0.60 11.42
CA SER A 217 -10.58 -1.75 12.20
C SER A 217 -10.92 -1.43 13.66
N TRP A 218 -10.90 -0.16 14.08
CA TRP A 218 -11.10 0.22 15.48
C TRP A 218 -12.58 0.22 15.90
N ARG A 219 -13.49 0.54 14.99
CA ARG A 219 -14.92 0.77 15.28
C ARG A 219 -15.63 -0.56 15.57
N GLU A 220 -16.35 -0.64 16.68
CA GLU A 220 -17.09 -1.84 17.06
C GLU A 220 -18.46 -1.86 16.39
N GLY A 221 -18.94 -3.04 15.97
CA GLY A 221 -20.26 -3.18 15.33
C GLY A 221 -20.35 -2.72 13.87
N HIS A 222 -19.23 -2.27 13.28
CA HIS A 222 -19.10 -2.04 11.84
C HIS A 222 -18.29 -3.18 11.20
N GLU A 223 -18.60 -3.50 9.94
CA GLU A 223 -17.80 -4.44 9.16
C GLU A 223 -16.36 -3.92 9.05
N ALA A 224 -15.39 -4.82 9.23
CA ALA A 224 -13.98 -4.49 9.05
C ALA A 224 -13.72 -4.07 7.59
N VAL A 225 -12.71 -3.24 7.37
CA VAL A 225 -12.33 -2.81 6.03
C VAL A 225 -12.14 -4.00 5.07
N THR A 226 -12.91 -4.01 3.98
CA THR A 226 -12.74 -4.93 2.85
C THR A 226 -12.34 -4.16 1.61
N VAL A 227 -11.73 -4.85 0.64
CA VAL A 227 -11.30 -4.23 -0.62
C VAL A 227 -12.52 -3.67 -1.37
N GLU A 228 -13.64 -4.39 -1.35
CA GLU A 228 -14.87 -4.00 -2.04
C GLU A 228 -15.47 -2.70 -1.48
N ALA A 229 -15.53 -2.57 -0.15
CA ALA A 229 -16.04 -1.38 0.52
C ALA A 229 -15.16 -0.14 0.23
N VAL A 230 -13.83 -0.34 0.22
CA VAL A 230 -12.88 0.72 -0.14
C VAL A 230 -13.09 1.15 -1.59
N MET A 231 -13.20 0.20 -2.52
CA MET A 231 -13.34 0.50 -3.94
C MET A 231 -14.64 1.24 -4.28
N ALA A 232 -15.76 0.89 -3.64
CA ALA A 232 -17.03 1.57 -3.85
C ALA A 232 -16.97 3.05 -3.41
N THR A 233 -16.47 3.31 -2.20
CA THR A 233 -16.29 4.68 -1.68
C THR A 233 -15.25 5.45 -2.49
N PHE A 234 -14.18 4.78 -2.91
CA PHE A 234 -13.12 5.38 -3.71
C PHE A 234 -13.62 5.92 -5.05
N ARG A 235 -14.53 5.21 -5.75
CA ARG A 235 -15.09 5.69 -7.02
C ARG A 235 -15.80 7.04 -6.87
N SER A 236 -16.70 7.15 -5.87
CA SER A 236 -17.41 8.41 -5.60
C SER A 236 -16.46 9.53 -5.18
N ASN A 237 -15.42 9.20 -4.41
CA ASN A 237 -14.43 10.19 -3.96
C ASN A 237 -13.45 10.60 -5.06
N ALA A 238 -13.17 9.73 -6.03
CA ALA A 238 -12.27 10.02 -7.13
C ALA A 238 -12.79 11.20 -7.97
N GLU A 239 -14.07 11.22 -8.34
CA GLU A 239 -14.67 12.33 -9.09
C GLU A 239 -14.56 13.66 -8.34
N LYS A 240 -14.91 13.66 -7.04
CA LYS A 240 -14.76 14.83 -6.17
C LYS A 240 -13.31 15.31 -6.11
N ALA A 241 -12.35 14.40 -5.94
CA ALA A 241 -10.94 14.74 -5.87
C ALA A 241 -10.44 15.34 -7.19
N ILE A 242 -10.92 14.86 -8.34
CA ILE A 242 -10.56 15.44 -9.63
C ILE A 242 -11.09 16.88 -9.76
N ASN A 243 -12.32 17.14 -9.31
CA ASN A 243 -12.87 18.51 -9.31
C ASN A 243 -12.03 19.46 -8.44
N VAL A 244 -11.61 19.00 -7.25
CA VAL A 244 -10.70 19.75 -6.38
C VAL A 244 -9.37 20.01 -7.08
N LEU A 245 -8.74 18.98 -7.64
CA LEU A 245 -7.45 19.10 -8.32
C LEU A 245 -7.51 20.06 -9.50
N LYS A 246 -8.56 20.00 -10.32
CA LYS A 246 -8.79 20.94 -11.42
C LYS A 246 -8.81 22.39 -10.95
N MET A 247 -9.57 22.67 -9.89
CA MET A 247 -9.69 24.02 -9.35
C MET A 247 -8.38 24.49 -8.70
N ALA A 248 -7.71 23.59 -7.97
CA ALA A 248 -6.45 23.88 -7.30
C ALA A 248 -5.33 24.18 -8.31
N VAL A 249 -5.26 23.43 -9.42
CA VAL A 249 -4.31 23.69 -10.51
C VAL A 249 -4.45 25.11 -11.04
N ALA A 250 -5.68 25.58 -11.28
CA ALA A 250 -5.93 26.94 -11.75
C ALA A 250 -5.53 28.00 -10.71
N LYS A 251 -5.85 27.80 -9.42
CA LYS A 251 -5.44 28.71 -8.33
C LYS A 251 -3.93 28.80 -8.19
N ILE A 252 -3.24 27.66 -8.13
CA ILE A 252 -1.78 27.60 -7.99
C ILE A 252 -1.11 28.31 -9.18
N ALA A 253 -1.58 28.10 -10.40
CA ALA A 253 -0.99 28.72 -11.58
C ALA A 253 -1.19 30.25 -11.65
N ALA A 254 -2.16 30.81 -10.93
CA ALA A 254 -2.44 32.24 -10.90
C ALA A 254 -1.51 33.03 -9.96
N GLU A 255 -0.73 32.35 -9.11
CA GLU A 255 0.14 32.98 -8.11
C GLU A 255 1.63 32.94 -8.49
N ASP A 256 2.43 33.85 -7.91
CA ASP A 256 3.89 33.81 -8.05
C ASP A 256 4.53 32.97 -6.95
N TRP A 257 5.05 31.81 -7.33
CA TRP A 257 5.69 30.85 -6.42
C TRP A 257 7.21 31.02 -6.30
N SER A 258 7.79 32.05 -6.94
CA SER A 258 9.25 32.18 -7.06
C SER A 258 9.96 32.20 -5.71
N GLN A 259 9.43 32.93 -4.72
CA GLN A 259 10.02 32.98 -3.37
C GLN A 259 9.90 31.63 -2.64
N ARG A 260 8.73 30.99 -2.71
CA ARG A 260 8.48 29.70 -2.04
C ARG A 260 9.35 28.59 -2.61
N ILE A 261 9.43 28.49 -3.94
CA ILE A 261 10.25 27.49 -4.63
C ILE A 261 11.75 27.71 -4.33
N SER A 262 12.20 28.97 -4.33
CA SER A 262 13.58 29.32 -3.97
C SER A 262 13.90 28.89 -2.53
N ALA A 263 13.03 29.22 -1.57
CA ALA A 263 13.20 28.84 -0.17
C ALA A 263 13.25 27.31 0.03
N LEU A 264 12.39 26.56 -0.67
CA LEU A 264 12.39 25.09 -0.60
C LEU A 264 13.72 24.51 -1.12
N LYS A 265 14.18 24.97 -2.29
CA LYS A 265 15.45 24.52 -2.87
C LYS A 265 16.63 24.80 -1.95
N ASN A 266 16.70 25.99 -1.36
CA ASN A 266 17.79 26.35 -0.46
C ASN A 266 17.77 25.48 0.81
N SER A 267 16.58 25.20 1.38
CA SER A 267 16.45 24.33 2.55
C SER A 267 16.92 22.89 2.33
N CYS A 268 17.10 22.46 1.08
CA CYS A 268 17.65 21.15 0.72
C CYS A 268 19.18 21.16 0.53
N HIS A 269 19.79 22.34 0.35
CA HIS A 269 21.21 22.50 0.05
C HIS A 269 22.03 23.02 1.23
N ASP A 270 21.39 23.64 2.23
CA ASP A 270 22.06 24.18 3.43
C ASP A 270 22.54 23.09 4.42
N VAL A 271 22.43 21.81 4.05
CA VAL A 271 23.03 20.70 4.77
C VAL A 271 24.33 20.32 4.04
N GLU A 272 25.44 20.94 4.45
CA GLU A 272 26.75 20.59 3.89
C GLU A 272 27.00 19.08 4.10
N PRO A 273 27.42 18.34 3.05
CA PRO A 273 27.86 16.96 3.21
C PRO A 273 29.01 16.92 4.21
N VAL A 274 28.84 16.25 5.33
CA VAL A 274 29.97 15.94 6.21
C VAL A 274 30.93 15.07 5.38
N PRO A 275 32.19 15.48 5.16
CA PRO A 275 33.12 14.69 4.38
C PRO A 275 33.33 13.35 5.09
N VAL A 276 32.98 12.26 4.40
CA VAL A 276 33.30 10.91 4.86
C VAL A 276 34.81 10.77 4.71
N SER A 277 35.56 10.85 5.82
CA SER A 277 36.99 10.56 5.80
C SER A 277 37.16 9.09 5.43
N SER A 278 37.76 8.84 4.26
CA SER A 278 38.24 7.52 3.85
C SER A 278 39.08 6.91 4.96
N PRO A 279 38.91 5.62 5.30
CA PRO A 279 39.79 4.97 6.27
C PRO A 279 41.21 4.98 5.71
N SER A 280 42.10 5.74 6.35
CA SER A 280 43.52 5.71 6.04
C SER A 280 44.04 4.30 6.31
N SER A 281 44.59 3.70 5.27
CA SER A 281 45.30 2.43 5.31
C SER A 281 46.63 2.61 6.05
N ASP A 282 46.59 2.66 7.38
CA ASP A 282 47.78 2.56 8.23
C ASP A 282 47.41 1.76 9.49
N VAL A 283 47.43 0.44 9.35
CA VAL A 283 47.61 -0.47 10.49
C VAL A 283 49.10 -0.50 10.79
N ASN A 284 49.53 0.23 11.80
CA ASN A 284 50.79 -0.05 12.48
C ASN A 284 50.50 -0.44 13.93
N GLU A 285 50.91 -1.66 14.24
CA GLU A 285 51.08 -2.20 15.59
C GLU A 285 51.91 -1.22 16.43
N LEU A 286 51.49 -0.95 17.67
CA LEU A 286 52.37 -0.52 18.73
C LEU A 286 51.84 -0.95 20.09
N GLU A 287 52.80 -1.32 20.93
CA GLU A 287 52.75 -2.29 22.01
C GLU A 287 51.98 -1.85 23.27
N VAL A 288 51.61 -2.89 24.02
CA VAL A 288 51.07 -2.86 25.38
C VAL A 288 52.06 -2.17 26.34
N ALA A 289 51.61 -1.11 26.99
CA ALA A 289 52.19 -0.63 28.25
C ALA A 289 51.07 -0.47 29.29
N THR A 290 51.19 -1.28 30.33
CA THR A 290 50.36 -1.28 31.54
C THR A 290 50.72 -0.11 32.46
N GLU A 291 49.72 0.67 32.88
CA GLU A 291 49.60 1.46 34.12
C GLU A 291 48.23 2.17 33.98
N GLY A 292 47.22 2.08 34.85
CA GLY A 292 47.19 2.16 36.29
C GLY A 292 45.98 3.04 36.66
N ASN A 293 44.86 2.41 37.03
CA ASN A 293 43.71 2.91 37.82
C ASN A 293 43.18 4.35 37.64
N SER A 294 41.91 4.46 37.18
CA SER A 294 40.87 5.31 37.79
C SER A 294 39.51 5.07 37.09
N MET A 295 38.72 4.14 37.64
CA MET A 295 37.35 3.84 37.23
C MET A 295 36.43 4.92 37.80
N LEU A 296 35.98 5.86 36.95
CA LEU A 296 34.89 6.78 37.28
C LEU A 296 33.57 6.13 36.86
N ASP A 297 32.90 5.50 37.82
CA ASP A 297 31.51 5.08 37.73
C ASP A 297 30.60 6.33 37.71
N ILE A 298 30.00 6.64 36.56
CA ILE A 298 28.87 7.57 36.49
C ILE A 298 27.60 6.74 36.35
N SER A 299 27.01 6.42 37.50
CA SER A 299 25.71 5.80 37.64
C SER A 299 24.60 6.85 37.51
N TYR A 300 23.62 6.62 36.64
CA TYR A 300 22.39 7.42 36.53
C TYR A 300 21.46 7.19 37.74
N PRO A 301 20.92 8.23 38.40
CA PRO A 301 19.92 8.03 39.45
C PRO A 301 18.51 7.83 38.87
N LEU A 302 17.96 6.63 39.06
CA LEU A 302 16.53 6.33 38.97
C LEU A 302 15.83 6.87 40.23
N HIS A 303 15.06 7.96 40.11
CA HIS A 303 14.13 8.40 41.14
C HIS A 303 12.78 7.69 40.96
N VAL A 304 12.51 6.69 41.81
CA VAL A 304 11.16 6.18 42.09
C VAL A 304 10.88 6.44 43.57
N SER A 305 10.02 7.42 43.86
CA SER A 305 9.52 7.70 45.21
C SER A 305 8.18 6.97 45.40
N ARG A 306 8.20 5.87 46.15
CA ARG A 306 7.03 5.33 46.85
C ARG A 306 7.07 5.87 48.28
N SER A 307 6.10 6.68 48.68
CA SER A 307 5.85 6.98 50.09
C SER A 307 4.73 6.09 50.61
N SER A 308 5.04 5.40 51.71
CA SER A 308 4.14 4.61 52.52
C SER A 308 3.98 5.31 53.86
N THR A 309 2.75 5.63 54.25
CA THR A 309 2.40 5.93 55.64
C THR A 309 1.18 5.09 56.08
N PRO A 310 1.12 4.66 57.35
CA PRO A 310 0.21 3.62 57.81
C PRO A 310 -1.07 4.17 58.45
N LEU A 311 -2.17 3.42 58.35
CA LEU A 311 -3.43 3.67 59.04
C LEU A 311 -3.57 2.73 60.27
N PRO A 312 -4.24 3.17 61.35
CA PRO A 312 -4.29 2.45 62.62
C PRO A 312 -5.41 1.41 62.70
N THR A 313 -5.19 0.44 63.59
CA THR A 313 -6.04 -0.71 63.94
C THR A 313 -7.04 -0.40 65.05
N ASN A 314 -8.25 -0.99 64.94
CA ASN A 314 -9.11 -1.62 65.97
C ASN A 314 -10.53 -1.73 65.37
N SER A 315 -11.36 -2.75 65.57
CA SER A 315 -11.44 -3.81 66.58
C SER A 315 -12.44 -4.88 66.13
N THR A 316 -12.12 -6.15 66.44
CA THR A 316 -13.01 -7.21 66.95
C THR A 316 -14.32 -7.52 66.20
N THR A 317 -14.37 -8.69 65.56
CA THR A 317 -15.49 -9.64 65.74
C THR A 317 -15.10 -11.05 65.25
N THR A 318 -15.63 -12.01 65.98
CA THR A 318 -15.36 -13.45 66.03
C THR A 318 -15.67 -14.21 64.74
N ASN A 319 -14.71 -15.00 64.24
CA ASN A 319 -14.96 -16.03 63.23
C ASN A 319 -15.05 -17.42 63.88
N VAL A 320 -16.29 -17.90 64.02
CA VAL A 320 -16.60 -19.32 64.20
C VAL A 320 -16.86 -19.89 62.80
N ALA A 321 -16.09 -20.90 62.41
CA ALA A 321 -16.26 -21.60 61.15
C ALA A 321 -17.50 -22.52 61.17
N PRO A 322 -18.35 -22.51 60.13
CA PRO A 322 -19.19 -23.65 59.81
C PRO A 322 -18.62 -24.42 58.62
N SER A 323 -18.55 -25.72 58.81
CA SER A 323 -18.17 -26.75 57.85
C SER A 323 -19.09 -26.79 56.63
N ARG A 324 -18.45 -27.13 55.49
CA ARG A 324 -19.02 -27.32 54.16
C ARG A 324 -20.09 -28.43 54.15
N PRO A 325 -21.33 -28.19 53.67
CA PRO A 325 -22.28 -29.26 53.46
C PRO A 325 -22.00 -29.99 52.14
N THR A 326 -21.95 -31.32 52.24
CA THR A 326 -21.91 -32.28 51.13
C THR A 326 -23.15 -32.13 50.22
N GLN A 327 -22.95 -31.84 48.94
CA GLN A 327 -24.00 -31.92 47.93
C GLN A 327 -24.39 -33.39 47.67
N LYS A 328 -25.64 -33.72 47.99
CA LYS A 328 -26.35 -34.92 47.55
C LYS A 328 -27.74 -34.50 47.09
N LYS A 329 -28.24 -35.17 46.02
CA LYS A 329 -29.54 -35.04 45.34
C LYS A 329 -29.58 -33.92 44.30
N CYS A 330 -30.29 -34.00 43.18
CA CYS A 330 -31.26 -34.97 42.69
C CYS A 330 -31.32 -34.77 41.17
N ARG A 331 -31.31 -35.85 40.39
CA ARG A 331 -31.69 -35.81 38.97
C ARG A 331 -33.21 -35.69 38.94
N THR A 332 -33.74 -34.47 38.84
CA THR A 332 -35.13 -34.24 38.44
C THR A 332 -35.13 -34.02 36.93
N ALA A 333 -35.71 -34.99 36.22
CA ALA A 333 -36.02 -34.87 34.80
C ALA A 333 -36.91 -33.65 34.60
N MET A 334 -36.42 -32.63 33.90
CA MET A 334 -37.30 -31.62 33.32
C MET A 334 -38.12 -32.34 32.25
N SER A 335 -39.45 -32.17 32.27
CA SER A 335 -40.31 -32.75 31.24
C SER A 335 -39.92 -32.18 29.87
N ASP A 336 -39.92 -33.05 28.86
CA ASP A 336 -39.53 -32.72 27.48
C ASP A 336 -40.30 -31.52 26.92
N ASP A 337 -41.48 -31.21 27.46
CA ASP A 337 -42.29 -30.03 27.11
C ASP A 337 -41.60 -28.69 27.43
N VAL A 338 -40.84 -28.60 28.53
CA VAL A 338 -40.13 -27.36 28.90
C VAL A 338 -38.92 -27.14 27.99
N LEU A 339 -38.25 -28.23 27.60
CA LEU A 339 -37.12 -28.18 26.66
C LEU A 339 -37.59 -27.87 25.22
N MET A 340 -38.76 -28.37 24.80
CA MET A 340 -39.36 -27.97 23.51
C MET A 340 -39.73 -26.48 23.47
N THR A 341 -40.26 -25.94 24.57
CA THR A 341 -40.74 -24.54 24.61
C THR A 341 -39.58 -23.52 24.51
N ILE A 342 -38.43 -23.81 25.11
CA ILE A 342 -37.24 -22.96 24.97
C ILE A 342 -36.66 -23.06 23.56
N ASN A 343 -36.67 -24.25 22.95
CA ASN A 343 -36.13 -24.46 21.60
C ASN A 343 -37.03 -23.82 20.51
N GLU A 344 -38.34 -23.74 20.74
CA GLU A 344 -39.29 -23.02 19.86
C GLU A 344 -39.13 -21.49 19.98
N HIS A 345 -38.84 -20.95 21.17
CA HIS A 345 -38.68 -19.52 21.39
C HIS A 345 -37.45 -18.91 20.66
N PHE A 346 -36.44 -19.72 20.34
CA PHE A 346 -35.23 -19.30 19.61
C PHE A 346 -35.24 -19.66 18.12
N LYS A 347 -36.32 -20.24 17.57
CA LYS A 347 -36.45 -20.42 16.12
C LYS A 347 -36.80 -19.08 15.48
N LYS A 348 -35.79 -18.37 14.96
CA LYS A 348 -36.00 -17.28 14.00
C LYS A 348 -36.93 -17.78 12.88
N PRO A 349 -37.92 -16.98 12.42
CA PRO A 349 -38.68 -17.30 11.23
C PRO A 349 -37.68 -17.58 10.09
N ARG A 350 -37.75 -18.77 9.48
CA ARG A 350 -37.04 -19.00 8.22
C ARG A 350 -37.78 -18.18 7.17
N GLU A 351 -37.28 -16.97 6.91
CA GLU A 351 -37.60 -16.28 5.67
C GLU A 351 -37.32 -17.26 4.52
N GLN A 352 -38.33 -17.49 3.66
CA GLN A 352 -38.11 -18.18 2.41
C GLN A 352 -37.08 -17.36 1.63
N LYS A 353 -35.83 -17.84 1.60
CA LYS A 353 -34.82 -17.28 0.70
C LYS A 353 -35.37 -17.41 -0.71
N ILE A 354 -35.81 -16.30 -1.27
CA ILE A 354 -35.89 -16.15 -2.72
C ILE A 354 -34.43 -16.28 -3.17
N GLU A 355 -34.06 -17.42 -3.75
CA GLU A 355 -32.71 -17.59 -4.28
C GLU A 355 -32.52 -16.53 -5.37
N ASP A 356 -31.62 -15.60 -5.09
CA ASP A 356 -31.18 -14.61 -6.07
C ASP A 356 -30.62 -15.37 -7.29
N LYS A 357 -30.96 -14.93 -8.49
CA LYS A 357 -30.42 -15.50 -9.74
C LYS A 357 -28.89 -15.52 -9.69
N HIS A 358 -28.26 -14.53 -9.06
CA HIS A 358 -26.82 -14.46 -8.87
C HIS A 358 -26.27 -15.56 -7.94
N ASP A 359 -27.05 -15.97 -6.93
CA ASP A 359 -26.72 -17.06 -6.00
C ASP A 359 -26.74 -18.43 -6.70
N VAL A 360 -27.65 -18.63 -7.67
CA VAL A 360 -27.72 -19.85 -8.48
C VAL A 360 -26.52 -19.95 -9.44
N PHE A 361 -26.13 -18.84 -10.07
CA PHE A 361 -24.94 -18.78 -10.93
C PHE A 361 -23.67 -19.08 -10.13
N GLY A 362 -23.48 -18.45 -8.96
CA GLY A 362 -22.33 -18.68 -8.10
C GLY A 362 -22.21 -20.14 -7.64
N LYS A 363 -23.34 -20.78 -7.29
CA LYS A 363 -23.36 -22.21 -6.92
C LYS A 363 -23.00 -23.13 -8.09
N ASN A 364 -23.47 -22.84 -9.30
CA ASN A 364 -23.16 -23.62 -10.50
C ASN A 364 -21.68 -23.52 -10.89
N VAL A 365 -21.10 -22.32 -10.81
CA VAL A 365 -19.66 -22.10 -11.02
C VAL A 365 -18.86 -22.87 -9.98
N ALA A 366 -19.20 -22.73 -8.69
CA ALA A 366 -18.52 -23.43 -7.61
C ALA A 366 -18.64 -24.96 -7.73
N HIS A 367 -19.77 -25.48 -8.25
CA HIS A 367 -19.94 -26.91 -8.49
C HIS A 367 -19.03 -27.41 -9.63
N LYS A 368 -18.96 -26.67 -10.75
CA LYS A 368 -18.08 -27.02 -11.88
C LYS A 368 -16.60 -26.95 -11.50
N LEU A 369 -16.18 -25.98 -10.69
CA LEU A 369 -14.80 -25.85 -10.22
C LEU A 369 -14.35 -27.00 -9.30
N ARG A 370 -15.27 -27.67 -8.61
CA ARG A 370 -14.95 -28.83 -7.75
C ARG A 370 -14.57 -30.09 -8.54
N GLY A 371 -14.94 -30.17 -9.82
CA GLY A 371 -14.60 -31.29 -10.69
C GLY A 371 -13.23 -31.18 -11.37
N LEU A 372 -12.54 -30.07 -11.20
CA LEU A 372 -11.24 -29.80 -11.84
C LEU A 372 -10.07 -30.24 -10.94
N ASP A 373 -8.95 -30.59 -11.56
CA ASP A 373 -7.70 -30.78 -10.83
C ASP A 373 -7.18 -29.45 -10.25
N ASN A 374 -6.19 -29.51 -9.36
CA ASN A 374 -5.74 -28.33 -8.62
C ASN A 374 -5.12 -27.24 -9.54
N LEU A 375 -4.42 -27.63 -10.60
CA LEU A 375 -3.79 -26.68 -11.52
C LEU A 375 -4.85 -26.02 -12.43
N GLN A 376 -5.78 -26.82 -12.94
CA GLN A 376 -6.92 -26.38 -13.74
C GLN A 376 -7.84 -25.44 -12.95
N ARG A 377 -8.07 -25.75 -11.67
CA ARG A 377 -8.88 -24.92 -10.79
C ARG A 377 -8.24 -23.56 -10.56
N ILE A 378 -6.94 -23.50 -10.29
CA ILE A 378 -6.21 -22.22 -10.14
C ILE A 378 -6.27 -21.40 -11.44
N MET A 379 -6.11 -22.04 -12.60
CA MET A 379 -6.23 -21.37 -13.89
C MET A 379 -7.66 -20.86 -14.15
N ALA A 380 -8.67 -21.66 -13.86
CA ALA A 380 -10.07 -21.28 -14.03
C ALA A 380 -10.48 -20.15 -13.07
N GLU A 381 -10.07 -20.20 -11.81
CA GLU A 381 -10.29 -19.13 -10.82
C GLU A 381 -9.61 -17.82 -11.27
N LYS A 382 -8.39 -17.89 -11.83
CA LYS A 382 -7.71 -16.72 -12.40
C LYS A 382 -8.48 -16.13 -13.58
N ILE A 383 -8.90 -16.97 -14.55
CA ILE A 383 -9.65 -16.51 -15.74
C ILE A 383 -11.00 -15.88 -15.33
N ILE A 384 -11.70 -16.47 -14.36
CA ILE A 384 -12.96 -15.92 -13.83
C ILE A 384 -12.72 -14.55 -13.21
N ASN A 385 -11.67 -14.40 -12.39
CA ASN A 385 -11.36 -13.12 -11.75
C ASN A 385 -10.93 -12.06 -12.77
N ASP A 386 -10.12 -12.42 -13.77
CA ASP A 386 -9.71 -11.52 -14.85
C ASP A 386 -10.94 -11.07 -15.68
N ALA A 387 -11.87 -11.98 -15.99
CA ALA A 387 -13.10 -11.64 -16.71
C ALA A 387 -14.05 -10.77 -15.88
N LEU A 388 -14.23 -11.05 -14.58
CA LEU A 388 -15.01 -10.20 -13.68
C LEU A 388 -14.42 -8.80 -13.55
N PHE A 389 -13.08 -8.71 -13.50
CA PHE A 389 -12.37 -7.44 -13.48
C PHE A 389 -12.62 -6.64 -14.77
N GLU A 390 -12.52 -7.26 -15.95
CA GLU A 390 -12.82 -6.58 -17.22
C GLU A 390 -14.31 -6.21 -17.36
N ALA A 391 -15.22 -7.01 -16.81
CA ALA A 391 -16.65 -6.67 -16.72
C ALA A 391 -16.86 -5.39 -15.89
N GLU A 392 -16.21 -5.34 -14.73
CA GLU A 392 -16.35 -4.24 -13.77
C GLU A 392 -15.69 -2.95 -14.28
N MET A 393 -14.68 -3.05 -15.15
CA MET A 393 -14.09 -1.93 -15.86
C MET A 393 -14.91 -1.46 -17.08
N GLY A 394 -16.02 -2.16 -17.41
CA GLY A 394 -16.89 -1.82 -18.55
C GLY A 394 -16.31 -2.21 -19.92
N ASN A 395 -15.28 -3.06 -19.95
CA ASN A 395 -14.56 -3.44 -21.17
C ASN A 395 -15.15 -4.67 -21.88
N LEU A 396 -16.12 -5.34 -21.27
CA LEU A 396 -16.79 -6.51 -21.86
C LEU A 396 -18.06 -6.10 -22.62
N THR A 397 -18.12 -6.46 -23.89
CA THR A 397 -19.34 -6.40 -24.71
C THR A 397 -20.10 -7.74 -24.62
N HIS A 398 -21.42 -7.75 -24.87
CA HIS A 398 -22.30 -8.94 -24.80
C HIS A 398 -21.86 -10.16 -25.66
N HIS A 399 -20.79 -10.05 -26.45
CA HIS A 399 -20.26 -11.12 -27.32
C HIS A 399 -18.82 -11.54 -27.01
N HIS A 400 -18.28 -11.23 -25.83
CA HIS A 400 -16.92 -11.64 -25.48
C HIS A 400 -16.81 -13.16 -25.33
N LYS A 401 -16.12 -13.81 -26.28
CA LYS A 401 -15.73 -15.22 -26.18
C LYS A 401 -14.27 -15.29 -25.74
N LEU A 402 -13.96 -16.14 -24.76
CA LEU A 402 -12.58 -16.48 -24.41
C LEU A 402 -11.94 -17.19 -25.61
N LEU A 403 -11.14 -16.48 -26.38
CA LEU A 403 -10.37 -17.06 -27.46
C LEU A 403 -9.12 -17.74 -26.88
N PRO A 404 -8.81 -18.98 -27.28
CA PRO A 404 -7.54 -19.59 -26.89
C PRO A 404 -6.39 -18.75 -27.47
N VAL A 405 -5.52 -18.25 -26.60
CA VAL A 405 -4.28 -17.60 -27.00
C VAL A 405 -3.40 -18.64 -27.68
N PRO A 406 -2.94 -18.45 -28.93
CA PRO A 406 -1.99 -19.38 -29.53
C PRO A 406 -0.68 -19.28 -28.77
N VAL A 407 -0.23 -20.40 -28.19
CA VAL A 407 1.10 -20.53 -27.59
C VAL A 407 2.12 -20.38 -28.73
N THR A 408 2.68 -19.18 -28.88
CA THR A 408 3.84 -18.99 -29.73
C THR A 408 5.04 -19.63 -29.04
N ASN A 409 5.62 -20.63 -29.70
CA ASN A 409 6.85 -21.31 -29.31
C ASN A 409 8.02 -20.32 -29.40
N THR A 410 8.18 -19.44 -28.42
CA THR A 410 9.41 -18.67 -28.20
C THR A 410 10.23 -19.39 -27.14
N GLN A 411 11.17 -20.21 -27.61
CA GLN A 411 12.27 -20.70 -26.79
C GLN A 411 13.05 -19.50 -26.23
N PHE A 412 12.85 -19.18 -24.96
CA PHE A 412 13.82 -18.40 -24.21
C PHE A 412 15.00 -19.33 -23.86
N PRO A 413 16.25 -18.99 -24.21
CA PRO A 413 17.39 -19.80 -23.84
C PRO A 413 17.60 -19.68 -22.32
N ILE A 414 17.52 -20.81 -21.62
CA ILE A 414 17.97 -20.96 -20.24
C ILE A 414 19.50 -20.80 -20.27
N GLN A 415 20.01 -19.65 -19.86
CA GLN A 415 21.43 -19.50 -19.54
C GLN A 415 21.72 -20.25 -18.24
N HIS A 416 22.37 -21.40 -18.37
CA HIS A 416 23.02 -22.06 -17.24
C HIS A 416 24.25 -21.24 -16.83
N ASN A 417 24.18 -20.60 -15.66
CA ASN A 417 25.37 -20.06 -14.98
C ASN A 417 26.27 -21.23 -14.53
N VAL A 418 27.37 -21.44 -15.25
CA VAL A 418 28.45 -22.36 -14.87
C VAL A 418 29.60 -21.53 -14.29
N PHE A 419 29.93 -21.77 -13.03
CA PHE A 419 31.15 -21.26 -12.38
C PHE A 419 32.41 -21.80 -13.08
N PRO A 420 33.48 -21.02 -13.27
CA PRO A 420 34.71 -21.51 -13.88
C PRO A 420 35.62 -22.16 -12.83
N GLN A 421 36.15 -23.34 -13.15
CA GLN A 421 37.37 -23.91 -12.57
C GLN A 421 38.27 -24.44 -13.71
N PRO A 422 39.60 -24.44 -13.52
CA PRO A 422 40.54 -24.17 -14.60
C PRO A 422 40.99 -25.39 -15.42
N SER A 423 41.39 -25.04 -16.64
CA SER A 423 42.08 -25.76 -17.70
C SER A 423 42.85 -27.05 -17.36
N ALA A 424 42.52 -28.12 -18.11
CA ALA A 424 43.48 -29.11 -18.57
C ALA A 424 43.05 -29.64 -19.95
N THR A 425 43.93 -29.54 -20.94
CA THR A 425 43.80 -30.16 -22.27
C THR A 425 43.95 -31.69 -22.16
N PRO A 426 43.30 -32.52 -23.01
CA PRO A 426 44.00 -32.96 -24.23
C PRO A 426 43.14 -33.36 -25.45
N ARG A 427 43.81 -33.26 -26.61
CA ARG A 427 43.79 -34.04 -27.87
C ARG A 427 42.60 -34.96 -28.24
N THR A 428 42.18 -34.75 -29.49
CA THR A 428 41.38 -35.53 -30.45
C THR A 428 41.80 -36.99 -30.68
N VAL A 429 40.84 -37.91 -30.86
CA VAL A 429 40.74 -38.98 -31.90
C VAL A 429 39.25 -39.43 -32.04
N PRO A 430 38.72 -39.72 -33.25
CA PRO A 430 37.31 -40.13 -33.44
C PRO A 430 37.14 -41.66 -33.47
N HIS A 431 35.99 -42.16 -33.00
CA HIS A 431 35.51 -43.51 -33.33
C HIS A 431 34.01 -43.54 -33.59
N THR A 432 33.66 -44.27 -34.64
CA THR A 432 32.36 -44.40 -35.30
C THR A 432 31.65 -45.71 -34.93
N MET A 433 30.31 -45.62 -34.82
CA MET A 433 29.25 -46.65 -35.02
C MET A 433 28.95 -47.67 -33.89
N PRO A 434 27.75 -48.31 -33.85
CA PRO A 434 26.42 -47.87 -34.30
C PRO A 434 25.25 -48.16 -33.31
N HIS A 435 24.11 -47.52 -33.60
CA HIS A 435 22.70 -47.83 -33.28
C HIS A 435 22.33 -48.91 -32.24
N THR A 436 21.49 -48.52 -31.28
CA THR A 436 20.30 -49.33 -30.95
C THR A 436 19.16 -48.43 -30.49
N SER A 437 18.09 -48.46 -31.28
CA SER A 437 16.81 -47.80 -31.05
C SER A 437 16.02 -48.49 -29.94
N LEU A 438 15.67 -47.75 -28.89
CA LEU A 438 14.60 -48.12 -27.98
C LEU A 438 13.41 -47.20 -28.22
N HIS A 439 12.41 -47.75 -28.92
CA HIS A 439 11.06 -47.22 -29.01
C HIS A 439 10.45 -47.16 -27.60
N LEU A 440 10.02 -45.97 -27.17
CA LEU A 440 9.01 -45.79 -26.12
C LEU A 440 7.69 -45.34 -26.78
N PRO A 441 6.54 -45.82 -26.28
CA PRO A 441 5.26 -45.75 -26.98
C PRO A 441 4.64 -44.36 -26.94
N SER A 442 3.86 -44.05 -27.97
CA SER A 442 3.02 -42.87 -28.10
C SER A 442 2.07 -42.73 -26.90
N LEU A 443 2.28 -41.70 -26.08
CA LEU A 443 1.28 -41.26 -25.11
C LEU A 443 0.16 -40.53 -25.85
N SER A 444 -1.03 -41.08 -25.63
CA SER A 444 -2.34 -40.59 -26.03
C SER A 444 -2.56 -39.11 -25.71
N SER A 445 -3.32 -38.46 -26.60
CA SER A 445 -3.88 -37.11 -26.49
C SER A 445 -4.56 -36.84 -25.15
N THR A 446 -3.84 -36.24 -24.20
CA THR A 446 -4.44 -35.44 -23.13
C THR A 446 -4.55 -34.01 -23.64
N MET A 447 -5.77 -33.47 -23.73
CA MET A 447 -5.95 -32.06 -24.08
C MET A 447 -5.17 -31.16 -23.12
N ASP A 448 -4.65 -30.06 -23.66
CA ASP A 448 -4.01 -28.98 -22.91
C ASP A 448 -4.91 -28.56 -21.72
N PRO A 449 -4.40 -28.56 -20.47
CA PRO A 449 -5.15 -28.14 -19.29
C PRO A 449 -5.83 -26.77 -19.45
N LEU A 450 -5.21 -25.85 -20.21
CA LEU A 450 -5.79 -24.55 -20.51
C LEU A 450 -7.00 -24.65 -21.46
N ALA A 451 -6.90 -25.45 -22.51
CA ALA A 451 -8.00 -25.68 -23.45
C ALA A 451 -9.20 -26.34 -22.76
N GLN A 452 -8.94 -27.24 -21.82
CA GLN A 452 -9.98 -27.93 -21.05
C GLN A 452 -10.67 -26.98 -20.05
N ALA A 453 -9.90 -26.11 -19.37
CA ALA A 453 -10.46 -25.07 -18.51
C ALA A 453 -11.32 -24.06 -19.29
N ILE A 454 -10.86 -23.61 -20.46
CA ILE A 454 -11.63 -22.71 -21.35
C ILE A 454 -12.92 -23.39 -21.84
N SER A 455 -12.89 -24.69 -22.15
CA SER A 455 -14.09 -25.45 -22.54
C SER A 455 -15.16 -25.47 -21.44
N VAL A 456 -14.77 -25.72 -20.19
CA VAL A 456 -15.70 -25.76 -19.05
C VAL A 456 -16.31 -24.38 -18.77
N LEU A 457 -15.53 -23.31 -18.96
CA LEU A 457 -15.97 -21.93 -18.78
C LEU A 457 -16.95 -21.48 -19.87
N ASN A 458 -16.75 -21.91 -21.12
CA ASN A 458 -17.67 -21.58 -22.24
C ASN A 458 -19.05 -22.27 -22.15
N GLU A 459 -19.22 -23.27 -21.26
CA GLU A 459 -20.50 -23.92 -20.97
C GLU A 459 -21.26 -23.26 -19.80
N ILE A 460 -20.74 -22.16 -19.25
CA ILE A 460 -21.39 -21.36 -18.22
C ILE A 460 -22.15 -20.24 -18.96
N PRO A 461 -23.49 -20.12 -18.79
CA PRO A 461 -24.32 -19.20 -19.56
C PRO A 461 -23.94 -17.73 -19.43
#